data_AF-A0A1S6H7L1-F1
#
_entry.id   AF-A0A1S6H7L1-F1
#
_cell.length_a   1.000
_cell.length_b   1.000
_cell.length_c   1.000
_cell.angle_alpha   90.00
_cell.angle_beta   90.00
_cell.angle_gamma   90.00
#
_symmetry.space_group_name_H-M   'P 1'
#
loop_
_entity.id
_entity.type
_entity.pdbx_description
1 polymer ?
#
loop_
_entity_poly.entity_id
_entity_poly.type
_entity_poly.pdbx_seq_one_letter_code
_entity_poly.pdbx_strand_id
1 'polypeptide(L)'
;MNVITVNFKHVEIFKYARNEPIILKILFNDGISDRSMVKTTNIDNAEQFTAEVMNNIRKMEKELHNKNSNNFLDVVQVRFGDDEEKAEEKLYHAFSRVKEDIRKLRTPSAQGLLQKVAMIQGSRYSI
;
A
#
# COMPACT_ATOMS: atom_id res chain seq x y z
N MET A 1 1.97 9.53 25.71
CA MET A 1 1.10 8.84 24.73
C MET A 1 1.08 9.69 23.49
N ASN A 2 1.83 9.25 22.48
CA ASN A 2 1.90 9.93 21.20
C ASN A 2 0.96 9.22 20.22
N VAL A 3 0.00 9.95 19.66
CA VAL A 3 -1.00 9.38 18.74
C VAL A 3 -0.66 9.82 17.32
N ILE A 4 -0.39 8.85 16.46
CA ILE A 4 -0.11 9.04 15.03
C ILE A 4 -1.39 8.72 14.27
N THR A 5 -1.78 9.60 13.35
CA THR A 5 -2.96 9.38 12.51
C THR A 5 -2.52 9.11 11.07
N VAL A 6 -2.77 7.90 10.59
CA VAL A 6 -2.42 7.45 9.24
C VAL A 6 -3.59 7.68 8.30
N ASN A 7 -3.36 8.49 7.27
CA ASN A 7 -4.30 8.73 6.17
C ASN A 7 -3.74 8.16 4.88
N PHE A 8 -4.40 7.15 4.34
CA PHE A 8 -4.05 6.61 3.03
C PHE A 8 -4.33 7.61 1.92
N LYS A 9 -3.43 7.71 0.94
CA LYS A 9 -3.62 8.57 -0.23
C LYS A 9 -3.92 7.75 -1.49
N HIS A 10 -2.99 6.88 -1.86
CA HIS A 10 -3.14 6.02 -3.02
C HIS A 10 -2.15 4.86 -3.01
N VAL A 11 -2.45 3.85 -3.82
CA VAL A 11 -1.54 2.78 -4.22
C VAL A 11 -1.07 3.06 -5.64
N GLU A 12 0.23 2.93 -5.91
CA GLU A 12 0.83 3.06 -7.23
C GLU A 12 1.51 1.76 -7.65
N ILE A 13 1.31 1.33 -8.90
CA ILE A 13 2.09 0.24 -9.50
C ILE A 13 3.42 0.81 -9.95
N PHE A 14 4.45 0.65 -9.12
CA PHE A 14 5.77 1.21 -9.37
C PHE A 14 6.51 0.48 -10.49
N LYS A 15 6.44 -0.85 -10.49
CA LYS A 15 7.04 -1.70 -11.54
C LYS A 15 6.22 -2.96 -11.75
N TYR A 16 6.05 -3.35 -13.01
CA TYR A 16 5.45 -4.62 -13.38
C TYR A 16 6.25 -5.29 -14.50
N ALA A 17 6.51 -6.58 -14.35
CA ALA A 17 7.02 -7.43 -15.42
C ALA A 17 6.19 -8.71 -15.46
N ARG A 18 5.99 -9.25 -16.66
CA ARG A 18 5.17 -10.44 -16.86
C ARG A 18 5.82 -11.63 -16.16
N ASN A 19 5.04 -12.37 -15.38
CA ASN A 19 5.48 -13.50 -14.56
C ASN A 19 6.47 -13.15 -13.43
N GLU A 20 6.69 -11.87 -13.17
CA GLU A 20 7.44 -11.41 -12.00
C GLU A 20 6.47 -10.88 -10.93
N PRO A 21 6.90 -10.88 -9.65
CA PRO A 21 6.21 -10.13 -8.61
C PRO A 21 6.09 -8.66 -8.97
N ILE A 22 4.93 -8.08 -8.67
CA ILE A 22 4.65 -6.68 -8.92
C ILE A 22 5.26 -5.86 -7.78
N ILE A 23 5.77 -4.66 -8.10
CA ILE A 23 6.26 -3.71 -7.10
C ILE A 23 5.20 -2.63 -6.94
N LEU A 24 4.59 -2.59 -5.76
CA LEU A 24 3.66 -1.55 -5.35
C LEU A 24 4.31 -0.52 -4.46
N LYS A 25 3.86 0.72 -4.60
CA LYS A 25 4.17 1.81 -3.67
C LYS A 25 2.86 2.27 -3.03
N ILE A 26 2.74 2.12 -1.71
CA ILE A 26 1.62 2.63 -0.93
C ILE A 26 2.01 3.98 -0.37
N LEU A 27 1.23 5.03 -0.67
CA LEU A 27 1.44 6.38 -0.16
C LEU A 27 0.39 6.72 0.89
N PHE A 28 0.86 7.27 2.00
CA PHE A 28 0.02 7.68 3.12
C PHE A 28 0.66 8.87 3.84
N ASN A 29 -0.10 9.52 4.72
CA ASN A 29 0.35 10.62 5.56
C ASN A 29 0.21 10.20 7.03
N ASP A 30 1.26 10.38 7.83
CA ASP A 30 1.30 10.00 9.25
C ASP A 30 0.81 11.12 10.20
N GLY A 31 0.20 12.17 9.65
CA GLY A 31 -0.20 13.39 10.36
C GLY A 31 0.91 14.43 10.45
N ILE A 32 2.16 14.07 10.14
CA ILE A 32 3.33 14.98 10.18
C ILE A 32 3.89 15.17 8.76
N SER A 33 4.00 14.09 8.00
CA SER A 33 4.66 14.08 6.69
C SER A 33 4.09 13.00 5.78
N ASP A 34 4.29 13.19 4.49
CA ASP A 34 3.98 12.16 3.51
C ASP A 34 5.02 11.04 3.55
N ARG A 35 4.52 9.81 3.63
CA ARG A 35 5.30 8.58 3.72
C ARG A 35 4.95 7.66 2.55
N SER A 36 5.88 6.76 2.26
CA SER A 36 5.63 5.68 1.31
C SER A 36 6.25 4.37 1.74
N MET A 37 5.53 3.29 1.52
CA MET A 37 6.01 1.92 1.67
C MET A 37 6.08 1.24 0.30
N VAL A 38 7.21 0.63 -0.03
CA VAL A 38 7.36 -0.16 -1.25
C VAL A 38 7.27 -1.65 -0.89
N LYS A 39 6.43 -2.39 -1.61
CA LYS A 39 6.23 -3.83 -1.40
C LYS A 39 6.21 -4.59 -2.71
N THR A 40 6.99 -5.66 -2.74
CA THR A 40 7.03 -6.62 -3.85
C THR A 40 6.09 -7.77 -3.53
N THR A 41 5.12 -8.07 -4.40
CA THR A 41 4.06 -9.07 -4.13
C THR A 41 3.43 -9.60 -5.43
N ASN A 42 2.80 -10.77 -5.37
CA ASN A 42 2.07 -11.36 -6.49
C ASN A 42 0.57 -10.97 -6.54
N ILE A 43 0.03 -10.32 -5.49
CA ILE A 43 -1.38 -9.86 -5.35
C ILE A 43 -2.43 -10.93 -5.67
N ASP A 44 -2.10 -12.20 -5.49
CA ASP A 44 -3.09 -13.26 -5.71
C ASP A 44 -4.17 -13.25 -4.62
N ASN A 45 -3.85 -12.80 -3.40
CA ASN A 45 -4.77 -12.62 -2.27
C ASN A 45 -4.74 -11.17 -1.74
N ALA A 46 -5.73 -10.36 -2.15
CA ALA A 46 -5.81 -8.94 -1.78
C ALA A 46 -6.14 -8.72 -0.30
N GLU A 47 -6.93 -9.60 0.31
CA GLU A 47 -7.34 -9.51 1.72
C GLU A 47 -6.14 -9.72 2.64
N GLN A 48 -5.42 -10.85 2.45
CA GLN A 48 -4.20 -11.12 3.21
C GLN A 48 -3.16 -10.02 3.03
N PHE A 49 -3.01 -9.50 1.80
CA PHE A 49 -2.09 -8.41 1.52
C PHE A 49 -2.49 -7.10 2.21
N THR A 50 -3.80 -6.82 2.31
CA THR A 50 -4.32 -5.66 3.04
C THR A 50 -3.94 -5.71 4.51
N ALA A 51 -4.24 -6.83 5.17
CA ALA A 51 -3.89 -7.03 6.58
C ALA A 51 -2.37 -6.95 6.81
N GLU A 52 -1.57 -7.46 5.88
CA GLU A 52 -0.10 -7.36 5.94
C GLU A 52 0.37 -5.90 5.85
N VAL A 53 -0.14 -5.13 4.90
CA VAL A 53 0.22 -3.71 4.71
C VAL A 53 -0.16 -2.89 5.94
N MET A 54 -1.37 -3.08 6.47
CA MET A 54 -1.83 -2.40 7.69
C MET A 54 -0.90 -2.67 8.87
N ASN A 55 -0.53 -3.93 9.09
CA ASN A 55 0.39 -4.31 10.16
C ASN A 55 1.81 -3.78 9.96
N ASN A 56 2.30 -3.77 8.72
CA ASN A 56 3.63 -3.23 8.42
C ASN A 56 3.69 -1.72 8.66
N ILE A 57 2.65 -0.98 8.27
CA ILE A 57 2.59 0.47 8.51
C ILE A 57 2.57 0.75 10.00
N ARG A 58 1.76 0.01 10.78
CA ARG A 58 1.75 0.12 12.24
C ARG A 58 3.13 -0.08 12.86
N LYS A 59 3.86 -1.10 12.44
CA LYS A 59 5.22 -1.38 12.94
C LYS A 59 6.18 -0.26 12.55
N MET A 60 6.16 0.15 11.28
CA MET A 60 7.05 1.18 10.77
C MET A 60 6.85 2.52 11.49
N GLU A 61 5.60 2.97 11.67
CA GLU A 61 5.31 4.22 12.37
C GLU A 61 5.65 4.15 13.85
N LYS A 62 5.36 3.03 14.52
CA LYS A 62 5.79 2.82 15.92
C LYS A 62 7.31 2.90 16.05
N GLU A 63 8.06 2.23 15.18
CA GLU A 63 9.52 2.25 15.23
C GLU A 63 10.11 3.63 14.94
N LEU A 64 9.59 4.35 13.94
CA LEU A 64 10.06 5.68 13.58
C LEU A 64 9.84 6.70 14.71
N HIS A 65 8.65 6.70 15.31
CA HIS A 65 8.32 7.67 16.35
C HIS A 65 8.88 7.28 17.71
N ASN A 66 9.07 5.99 18.00
CA ASN A 66 9.82 5.56 19.19
C ASN A 66 11.29 5.99 19.10
N LYS A 67 11.94 5.89 17.94
CA LYS A 67 13.33 6.35 17.75
C LYS A 67 13.50 7.86 17.97
N ASN A 68 12.45 8.63 17.68
CA ASN A 68 12.45 10.09 17.86
C ASN A 68 12.01 10.50 19.28
N SER A 69 11.46 9.59 20.08
CA SER A 69 11.11 9.85 21.47
C SER A 69 12.32 9.53 22.36
N ASN A 70 12.84 10.54 23.08
CA ASN A 70 13.93 10.37 24.04
C ASN A 70 13.54 9.51 25.27
N ASN A 71 12.28 9.06 25.37
CA ASN A 71 11.77 8.28 26.49
C ASN A 71 11.38 6.87 26.05
N PHE A 72 12.06 5.87 26.62
CA PHE A 72 11.82 4.43 26.42
C PHE A 72 10.40 3.95 26.82
N LEU A 73 9.59 4.82 27.43
CA LEU A 73 8.26 4.53 27.97
C LEU A 73 7.11 5.20 27.20
N ASP A 74 7.40 5.92 26.12
CA ASP A 74 6.33 6.60 25.39
C ASP A 74 5.56 5.60 24.51
N VAL A 75 4.30 5.35 24.87
CA VAL A 75 3.43 4.45 24.11
C VAL A 75 2.93 5.18 22.86
N VAL A 76 3.43 4.76 21.69
CA VAL A 76 2.96 5.23 20.38
C VAL A 76 1.72 4.44 19.95
N GLN A 77 0.59 5.13 19.84
CA GLN A 77 -0.66 4.59 19.29
C GLN A 77 -0.80 5.03 17.82
N VAL A 78 -0.92 4.07 16.91
CA VAL A 78 -1.22 4.34 15.50
C VAL A 78 -2.74 4.20 15.31
N ARG A 79 -3.39 5.28 14.89
CA ARG A 79 -4.79 5.32 14.46
C ARG A 79 -4.83 5.56 12.96
N PHE A 80 -5.89 5.11 12.31
CA PHE A 80 -6.18 5.51 10.95
C PHE A 80 -7.12 6.72 11.00
N GLY A 81 -7.04 7.64 10.04
CA GLY A 81 -7.88 8.84 10.03
C GLY A 81 -9.34 8.54 9.74
N ASP A 82 -9.59 7.47 8.99
CA ASP A 82 -10.88 6.78 8.96
C ASP A 82 -10.95 5.74 10.10
N ASP A 83 -12.16 5.28 10.40
CA ASP A 83 -12.34 4.04 11.17
C ASP A 83 -11.49 2.91 10.58
N GLU A 84 -10.88 2.08 11.43
CA GLU A 84 -9.93 1.04 11.00
C GLU A 84 -10.53 0.09 9.98
N GLU A 85 -11.79 -0.33 10.16
CA GLU A 85 -12.49 -1.21 9.23
C GLU A 85 -12.68 -0.54 7.87
N LYS A 86 -12.98 0.76 7.85
CA LYS A 86 -13.13 1.53 6.62
C LYS A 86 -11.79 1.72 5.88
N ALA A 87 -10.72 1.95 6.62
CA ALA A 87 -9.39 2.07 6.03
C ALA A 87 -8.95 0.73 5.39
N GLU A 88 -9.24 -0.39 6.06
CA GLU A 88 -9.01 -1.73 5.55
C GLU A 88 -9.84 -2.00 4.29
N GLU A 89 -11.14 -1.69 4.30
CA GLU A 89 -12.03 -1.87 3.15
C GLU A 89 -11.55 -1.08 1.92
N LYS A 90 -11.19 0.19 2.09
CA LYS A 90 -10.68 1.04 0.99
C LYS A 90 -9.37 0.52 0.41
N LEU A 91 -8.44 0.08 1.25
CA LEU A 91 -7.20 -0.55 0.80
C LEU A 91 -7.47 -1.85 0.05
N TYR A 92 -8.36 -2.69 0.58
CA TYR A 92 -8.77 -3.93 -0.06
C TYR A 92 -9.35 -3.67 -1.46
N HIS A 93 -10.20 -2.65 -1.61
CA HIS A 93 -10.72 -2.24 -2.91
C HIS A 93 -9.62 -1.76 -3.86
N ALA A 94 -8.65 -0.97 -3.37
CA ALA A 94 -7.53 -0.54 -4.19
C ALA A 94 -6.68 -1.73 -4.68
N PHE A 95 -6.34 -2.67 -3.79
CA PHE A 95 -5.59 -3.87 -4.16
C PHE A 95 -6.39 -4.83 -5.05
N SER A 96 -7.70 -4.89 -4.88
CA SER A 96 -8.58 -5.68 -5.77
C SER A 96 -8.58 -5.10 -7.19
N ARG A 97 -8.62 -3.77 -7.35
CA ARG A 97 -8.49 -3.14 -8.66
C ARG A 97 -7.12 -3.41 -9.30
N VAL A 98 -6.05 -3.30 -8.52
CA VAL A 98 -4.70 -3.69 -8.97
C VAL A 98 -4.69 -5.15 -9.43
N LYS A 99 -5.26 -6.08 -8.63
CA LYS A 99 -5.36 -7.50 -8.97
C LYS A 99 -6.04 -7.72 -10.30
N GLU A 100 -7.18 -7.07 -10.52
CA GLU A 100 -7.95 -7.18 -11.76
C GLU A 100 -7.16 -6.67 -12.96
N ASP A 101 -6.51 -5.53 -12.86
CA ASP A 101 -5.76 -4.96 -13.97
C ASP A 101 -4.52 -5.82 -14.31
N ILE A 102 -3.82 -6.34 -13.30
CA ILE A 102 -2.71 -7.29 -13.50
C ILE A 102 -3.21 -8.60 -14.13
N ARG A 103 -4.38 -9.10 -13.73
CA ARG A 103 -5.00 -10.30 -14.32
C ARG A 103 -5.32 -10.09 -15.80
N LYS A 104 -5.85 -8.92 -16.19
CA LYS A 104 -6.10 -8.58 -17.60
C LYS A 104 -4.81 -8.62 -18.42
N LEU A 105 -3.67 -8.20 -17.85
CA LEU A 105 -2.36 -8.23 -18.51
C LEU A 105 -1.74 -9.63 -18.63
N ARG A 106 -2.00 -10.52 -17.67
CA ARG A 106 -1.51 -11.91 -17.72
C ARG A 106 -2.19 -12.72 -18.83
N THR A 107 -3.38 -12.32 -19.26
CA THR A 107 -4.15 -13.00 -20.31
C THR A 107 -3.43 -12.89 -21.66
N PRO A 108 -3.21 -14.00 -22.39
CA PRO A 108 -2.42 -14.00 -23.62
C PRO A 108 -3.14 -13.29 -24.78
N SER A 109 -2.99 -11.97 -24.87
CA SER A 109 -3.22 -11.21 -26.11
C SER A 109 -1.89 -10.60 -26.55
N ALA A 110 -1.34 -11.05 -27.68
CA ALA A 110 -0.02 -10.59 -28.16
C ALA A 110 -0.02 -9.12 -28.60
N GLN A 111 -1.15 -8.58 -29.04
CA GLN A 111 -1.25 -7.19 -29.49
C GLN A 111 -1.32 -6.20 -28.32
N GLY A 112 -0.41 -5.22 -28.34
CA GLY A 112 -0.42 -4.08 -27.43
C GLY A 112 0.03 -4.40 -26.01
N LEU A 113 0.59 -5.58 -25.70
CA LEU A 113 1.00 -5.94 -24.33
C LEU A 113 2.01 -4.94 -23.74
N LEU A 114 3.04 -4.56 -24.51
CA LEU A 114 4.03 -3.56 -24.06
C LEU A 114 3.40 -2.20 -23.78
N GLN A 115 2.43 -1.77 -24.61
CA GLN A 115 1.68 -0.53 -24.37
C GLN A 115 0.80 -0.63 -23.13
N LYS A 116 0.13 -1.76 -22.91
CA LYS A 116 -0.70 -1.99 -21.73
C LYS A 116 0.14 -2.06 -20.44
N VAL A 117 1.34 -2.64 -20.50
CA VAL A 117 2.31 -2.62 -19.37
C VAL A 117 2.79 -1.19 -19.10
N ALA A 118 3.13 -0.43 -20.13
CA ALA A 118 3.51 0.97 -19.97
C ALA A 118 2.35 1.82 -19.40
N MET A 119 1.11 1.53 -19.77
CA MET A 119 -0.08 2.21 -19.23
C MET A 119 -0.33 1.88 -17.76
N ILE A 120 -0.11 0.63 -17.33
CA ILE A 120 -0.37 0.24 -15.95
C ILE A 120 0.74 0.70 -14.99
N GLN A 121 1.97 0.81 -15.50
CA GLN A 121 3.09 1.26 -14.70
C GLN A 121 2.93 2.76 -14.41
N GLY A 122 2.94 3.12 -13.14
CA GLY A 122 2.59 4.46 -12.68
C GLY A 122 1.09 4.69 -12.49
N SER A 123 0.22 3.69 -12.75
CA SER A 123 -1.20 3.78 -12.41
C SER A 123 -1.38 3.97 -10.92
N ARG A 124 -2.26 4.93 -10.57
CA ARG A 124 -2.59 5.28 -9.18
C ARG A 124 -4.03 4.94 -8.87
N TYR A 125 -4.22 4.28 -7.73
CA TYR A 125 -5.51 3.88 -7.19
C TYR A 125 -5.72 4.66 -5.90
N SER A 126 -6.56 5.68 -5.95
CA SER A 126 -6.93 6.46 -4.76
C SER A 126 -7.64 5.59 -3.73
N ILE A 127 -7.37 5.87 -2.46
CA ILE A 127 -7.94 5.21 -1.28
C ILE A 127 -8.91 6.18 -0.61
#